data_AF-A0A257RH89-F1
#
_entry.id   AF-A0A257RH89-F1
#
_cell.length_a   1.000
_cell.length_b   1.000
_cell.length_c   1.000
_cell.angle_alpha   90.00
_cell.angle_beta   90.00
_cell.angle_gamma   90.00
#
_symmetry.space_group_name_H-M   'P 1'
#
loop_
_entity.id
_entity.type
_entity.pdbx_description
1 polymer ?
#
loop_
_entity_poly.entity_id
_entity_poly.type
_entity_poly.pdbx_seq_one_letter_code
_entity_poly.pdbx_strand_id
1 'polypeptide(L)' 'GSGTACLTRDGIALAVEVKDGRGSARVRALSVDEAPLPADDFTLPAGYSTLNLPPGMIAQMLGQ' A
#
# COMPACT_ATOMS: atom_id res chain seq x y z
N GLY A 1 12.22 10.26 -3.41
CA GLY A 1 11.03 11.03 -2.99
C GLY A 1 11.14 11.36 -1.52
N SER A 2 10.25 12.19 -1.01
CA SER A 2 10.11 12.47 0.43
C SER A 2 8.65 12.34 0.83
N GLY A 3 8.40 12.15 2.12
CA GLY A 3 7.05 12.02 2.63
C GLY A 3 6.96 12.33 4.11
N THR A 4 5.72 12.54 4.56
CA THR A 4 5.37 12.75 5.96
C THR A 4 4.25 11.80 6.34
N ALA A 5 4.28 11.34 7.59
CA ALA A 5 3.26 10.47 8.14
C ALA A 5 2.84 10.98 9.53
N CYS A 6 1.54 10.91 9.80
CA CYS A 6 0.99 11.05 11.14
C CYS A 6 0.83 9.65 11.72
N LEU A 7 1.61 9.31 12.75
CA LEU A 7 1.59 8.01 13.40
C LEU A 7 0.93 8.10 14.78
N THR A 8 0.18 7.08 15.17
CA THR A 8 -0.16 6.85 16.58
C THR A 8 1.09 6.44 17.36
N ARG A 9 1.00 6.40 18.68
CA ARG A 9 2.10 5.90 19.53
C ARG A 9 2.48 4.46 19.19
N ASP A 10 1.49 3.65 18.81
CA ASP A 10 1.64 2.24 18.46
C ASP A 10 2.06 2.05 17.00
N GLY A 11 2.32 3.14 16.27
CA GLY A 11 2.88 3.11 14.92
C GLY A 11 1.85 3.03 13.78
N ILE A 12 0.55 3.20 14.08
CA ILE A 12 -0.50 3.18 13.06
C ILE A 12 -0.50 4.49 12.28
N ALA A 13 -0.42 4.42 10.96
CA ALA A 13 -0.45 5.61 10.10
C ALA A 13 -1.88 6.09 9.86
N LEU A 14 -2.20 7.29 10.35
CA LEU A 14 -3.51 7.93 10.19
C LEU A 14 -3.59 8.83 8.96
N ALA A 15 -2.46 9.39 8.55
CA ALA A 15 -2.35 10.14 7.31
C ALA A 15 -0.94 10.00 6.76
N VAL A 16 -0.82 9.85 5.45
CA VAL A 16 0.46 9.79 4.74
C VAL A 16 0.38 10.69 3.53
N GLU A 17 1.43 11.49 3.34
CA GLU A 17 1.64 12.25 2.12
C GLU A 17 3.03 11.93 1.58
N VAL A 18 3.08 11.57 0.31
CA VAL A 18 4.33 11.23 -0.38
C VAL A 18 4.40 12.00 -1.69
N LYS A 19 5.61 12.44 -2.02
CA LYS A 19 5.94 13.08 -3.28
C LYS A 19 7.26 12.54 -3.83
N ASP A 20 7.28 12.21 -5.11
CA ASP A 20 8.48 11.83 -5.83
C ASP A 20 8.54 12.51 -7.21
N GLY A 21 9.47 12.07 -8.06
CA GLY A 21 9.65 12.61 -9.40
C GLY A 21 8.49 12.30 -10.36
N ARG A 22 7.55 11.46 -9.97
CA ARG A 22 6.40 11.02 -10.79
C ARG A 22 5.07 11.62 -10.32
N GLY A 23 4.98 12.07 -9.07
CA GLY A 23 3.78 12.75 -8.58
C GLY A 23 3.69 12.83 -7.07
N SER A 24 2.47 13.06 -6.59
CA SER A 24 2.14 13.09 -5.16
C SER A 24 0.90 12.27 -4.87
N ALA A 25 0.89 11.57 -3.75
CA ALA A 25 -0.28 10.86 -3.24
C ALA A 25 -0.53 11.22 -1.76
N ARG A 26 -1.81 11.25 -1.38
CA ARG A 26 -2.23 11.46 0.01
C ARG A 26 -3.28 10.42 0.39
N VAL A 27 -3.07 9.79 1.54
CA VAL A 27 -4.00 8.82 2.13
C VAL A 27 -4.38 9.30 3.53
N ARG A 28 -5.65 9.12 3.91
CA ARG A 28 -6.16 9.43 5.24
C ARG A 28 -7.04 8.28 5.73
N ALA A 29 -6.73 7.76 6.92
CA ALA A 29 -7.60 6.80 7.60
C ALA A 29 -8.88 7.51 8.05
N LEU A 30 -10.03 6.93 7.72
CA LEU A 30 -11.34 7.44 8.15
C LEU A 30 -11.79 6.78 9.46
N SER A 31 -11.37 5.54 9.69
CA SER A 31 -11.59 4.77 10.91
C SER A 31 -10.43 3.81 11.11
N VAL A 32 -10.14 3.48 12.36
CA VAL A 32 -9.16 2.46 12.76
C VAL A 32 -9.83 1.57 13.78
N ASP A 33 -9.81 0.27 13.54
CA ASP A 33 -10.26 -0.75 14.47
C ASP A 33 -9.07 -1.67 14.79
N GLU A 34 -8.67 -1.70 16.05
CA GLU A 34 -7.54 -2.50 16.52
C GLU A 34 -8.05 -3.82 17.08
N ALA A 35 -8.19 -4.80 16.20
CA ALA A 35 -8.68 -6.13 16.53
C ALA A 35 -7.84 -7.22 15.86
N PRO A 36 -7.81 -8.46 16.40
CA PRO A 36 -7.26 -9.60 15.69
C PRO A 36 -7.95 -9.76 14.33
N LEU A 37 -7.17 -9.79 13.26
CA LEU A 37 -7.69 -10.03 11.92
C LEU A 37 -7.78 -11.53 11.64
N PRO A 38 -8.90 -12.03 11.09
CA PRO A 38 -9.01 -13.41 10.64
C PRO A 38 -7.93 -13.74 9.62
N ALA A 39 -7.26 -14.88 9.77
CA ALA A 39 -6.22 -15.29 8.83
C ALA A 39 -6.76 -15.48 7.39
N ASP A 40 -8.02 -15.88 7.28
CA ASP A 40 -8.68 -16.14 6.00
C ASP A 40 -8.88 -14.88 5.15
N ASP A 41 -8.93 -13.69 5.77
CA ASP A 41 -9.04 -12.40 5.05
C ASP A 41 -7.79 -12.08 4.22
N PHE A 42 -6.67 -12.77 4.48
CA PHE A 42 -5.41 -12.62 3.76
C PHE A 42 -5.17 -13.73 2.73
N THR A 43 -6.17 -14.59 2.50
CA THR A 43 -6.09 -15.60 1.45
C THR A 43 -6.50 -15.00 0.11
N LEU A 44 -5.83 -15.43 -0.97
CA LEU A 44 -6.23 -15.03 -2.32
C LEU A 44 -7.61 -15.62 -2.64
N PRO A 45 -8.59 -14.79 -3.04
CA PRO A 45 -9.91 -15.30 -3.42
C PRO A 45 -9.83 -16.26 -4.61
N ALA A 46 -10.83 -17.13 -4.73
CA ALA A 46 -10.97 -17.99 -5.91
C ALA A 46 -11.03 -17.14 -7.19
N GLY A 47 -10.35 -17.59 -8.25
CA GLY A 47 -10.30 -16.90 -9.55
C GLY A 47 -9.12 -15.94 -9.71
N TYR A 48 -8.34 -15.67 -8.66
CA TYR A 48 -7.08 -14.96 -8.80
C TYR A 48 -6.02 -15.89 -9.42
N SER A 49 -5.25 -15.34 -10.36
CA SER A 49 -4.12 -16.04 -10.99
C SER A 49 -2.83 -15.32 -10.68
N THR A 50 -1.80 -16.09 -10.33
CA THR A 50 -0.45 -15.55 -10.17
C THR A 50 0.10 -15.16 -11.53
N LEU A 51 0.41 -13.88 -11.71
CA LEU A 51 1.11 -13.40 -12.89
C LEU A 51 2.62 -13.41 -12.62
N ASN A 52 3.34 -14.34 -13.26
CA ASN A 52 4.79 -14.32 -13.26
C ASN A 52 5.28 -13.28 -14.26
N LEU A 53 5.61 -12.10 -13.75
CA LEU A 53 6.13 -11.01 -14.56
C LEU A 53 7.62 -11.26 -14.86
N PRO A 54 8.05 -11.20 -16.14
CA PRO A 54 9.46 -11.18 -16.49
C PRO A 54 10.19 -10.04 -15.76
N PRO A 55 11.47 -10.22 -15.41
CA PRO A 55 12.28 -9.17 -14.82
C PRO A 55 12.20 -7.87 -15.66
N GLY A 56 11.87 -6.75 -15.03
CA GLY A 56 11.76 -5.44 -15.69
C GLY A 56 10.39 -5.06 -16.26
N MET A 57 9.42 -6.00 -16.34
CA MET A 57 8.08 -5.68 -16.87
C MET A 57 7.31 -4.69 -15.99
N ILE A 58 7.49 -4.75 -14.66
CA ILE A 58 6.89 -3.77 -13.72
C ILE A 58 7.48 -2.37 -13.97
N ALA A 59 8.78 -2.26 -14.24
CA ALA A 59 9.42 -0.97 -14.52
C ALA A 59 8.83 -0.33 -15.78
N GLN A 60 8.69 -1.12 -16.86
CA GLN A 60 8.04 -0.68 -18.10
C GLN A 60 6.58 -0.23 -17.90
N MET A 61 5.77 -0.97 -17.14
CA MET A 61 4.37 -0.60 -16.87
C MET A 61 4.26 0.70 -16.07
N LEU A 62 5.25 1.01 -15.24
CA LEU A 62 5.30 2.23 -14.44
C LEU A 62 6.05 3.38 -15.15
N GLY A 63 6.40 3.22 -16.44
CA GLY A 63 7.07 4.23 -17.26
C GLY A 63 8.53 4.51 -16.84
N GLN A 64 9.27 3.49 -16.41
CA GLN A 64 10.70 3.54 -16.09
C GLN A 64 11.51 2.76 -17.11
#